data_AF-A0A955AD71-F1
#
_entry.id   AF-A0A955AD71-F1
#
_cell.length_a   1.000
_cell.length_b   1.000
_cell.length_c   1.000
_cell.angle_alpha   90.00
_cell.angle_beta   90.00
_cell.angle_gamma   90.00
#
_symmetry.space_group_name_H-M   'P 1'
#
loop_
_entity.id
_entity.type
_entity.pdbx_description
1 polymer ?
#
loop_
_entity_poly.entity_id
_entity_poly.type
_entity_poly.pdbx_seq_one_letter_code
_entity_poly.pdbx_strand_id
1 'polypeptide(L)'
;MITFFQLYQYVAPAVLLPLSYWLWSRRYGDWRMVLAALSIPILFAYIIPGIGTNVLHLWEFNTRFRLGRFRPQHGLIFGSATSLFAIASIPTVEDRTIVLMLRDGFVLGSVLAFWNWWYDRCAIQVGFIRVYTRKQYEQAGAAEVAADYAPILFGTFGFCYGASLAICESAMMQYGWWSAYWPMLISCQVACLSIPVLSYVSISYWRTGESGLRSFGRMIHET
;
A
#
# COMPACT_ATOMS: atom_id res chain seq x y z
N MET A 1 22.94 -0.86 -6.47
CA MET A 1 21.55 -0.77 -5.97
C MET A 1 20.53 -1.53 -6.82
N ILE A 2 20.61 -1.57 -8.16
CA ILE A 2 19.60 -2.31 -8.96
C ILE A 2 19.56 -3.82 -8.63
N THR A 3 20.72 -4.43 -8.36
CA THR A 3 20.86 -5.83 -7.90
C THR A 3 20.12 -6.09 -6.59
N PHE A 4 20.06 -5.10 -5.68
CA PHE A 4 19.28 -5.21 -4.45
C PHE A 4 17.81 -5.40 -4.77
N PHE A 5 17.21 -4.57 -5.63
CA PHE A 5 15.79 -4.69 -5.99
C PHE A 5 15.47 -6.00 -6.74
N GLN A 6 16.41 -6.51 -7.53
CA GLN A 6 16.28 -7.79 -8.24
C GLN A 6 16.31 -8.99 -7.31
N LEU A 7 17.09 -8.95 -6.23
CA LEU A 7 17.11 -10.01 -5.21
C LEU A 7 15.94 -9.85 -4.23
N TYR A 8 15.69 -8.62 -3.79
CA TYR A 8 14.63 -8.24 -2.85
C TYR A 8 13.27 -8.76 -3.30
N GLN A 9 12.96 -8.73 -4.60
CA GLN A 9 11.66 -9.20 -5.08
C GLN A 9 11.39 -10.71 -4.85
N TYR A 10 12.42 -11.51 -4.62
CA TYR A 10 12.30 -12.95 -4.33
C TYR A 10 12.51 -13.27 -2.86
N VAL A 11 13.52 -12.64 -2.25
CA VAL A 11 13.86 -12.87 -0.83
C VAL A 11 12.79 -12.29 0.09
N ALA A 12 12.29 -11.09 -0.20
CA ALA A 12 11.30 -10.44 0.65
C ALA A 12 10.00 -11.26 0.82
N PRO A 13 9.30 -11.72 -0.23
CA PRO A 13 8.07 -12.49 -0.01
C PRO A 13 8.35 -13.85 0.64
N ALA A 14 9.50 -14.48 0.37
CA ALA A 14 9.87 -15.74 1.00
C ALA A 14 10.12 -15.64 2.51
N VAL A 15 10.56 -14.47 2.99
CA VAL A 15 10.86 -14.23 4.41
C VAL A 15 9.72 -13.48 5.12
N LEU A 16 9.28 -12.36 4.55
CA LEU A 16 8.34 -11.45 5.19
C LEU A 16 6.93 -12.03 5.25
N LEU A 17 6.49 -12.79 4.25
CA LEU A 17 5.14 -13.36 4.27
C LEU A 17 4.99 -14.45 5.36
N PRO A 18 5.87 -15.46 5.46
CA PRO A 18 5.80 -16.42 6.57
C PRO A 18 5.98 -15.76 7.93
N LEU A 19 6.91 -14.79 8.04
CA LEU A 19 7.13 -14.06 9.28
C LEU A 19 5.88 -13.28 9.72
N SER A 20 5.26 -12.55 8.80
CA SER A 20 4.04 -11.80 9.08
C SER A 20 2.90 -12.74 9.49
N TYR A 21 2.69 -13.82 8.73
CA TYR A 21 1.70 -14.84 9.09
C TYR A 21 1.93 -15.40 10.50
N TRP A 22 3.16 -15.79 10.82
CA TRP A 22 3.51 -16.33 12.13
C TRP A 22 3.25 -15.33 13.26
N LEU A 23 3.71 -14.08 13.11
CA LEU A 23 3.54 -13.03 14.11
C LEU A 23 2.06 -12.70 14.36
N TRP A 24 1.26 -12.55 13.30
CA TRP A 24 -0.18 -12.31 13.45
C TRP A 24 -0.92 -13.52 14.02
N SER A 25 -0.51 -14.74 13.67
CA SER A 25 -1.08 -15.96 14.26
C SER A 25 -0.81 -16.02 15.77
N ARG A 26 0.38 -15.60 16.21
CA ARG A 26 0.71 -15.48 17.63
C ARG A 26 -0.08 -14.38 18.33
N ARG A 27 -0.39 -13.29 17.63
CA ARG A 27 -1.15 -12.16 18.19
C ARG A 27 -2.63 -12.50 18.38
N TYR A 28 -3.26 -13.04 17.34
CA TYR A 28 -4.72 -13.18 17.34
C TYR A 28 -5.21 -14.57 17.71
N GLY A 29 -4.41 -15.63 17.48
CA GLY A 29 -4.87 -17.00 17.65
C GLY A 29 -5.98 -17.44 16.69
N ASP A 30 -6.50 -16.54 15.84
CA ASP A 30 -7.58 -16.81 14.89
C ASP A 30 -7.13 -16.51 13.45
N TRP A 31 -7.24 -17.51 12.58
CA TRP A 31 -6.78 -17.43 11.18
C TRP A 31 -7.54 -16.38 10.36
N ARG A 32 -8.77 -16.02 10.74
CA ARG A 32 -9.57 -15.00 10.05
C ARG A 32 -8.98 -13.62 10.31
N MET A 33 -8.56 -13.35 11.54
CA MET A 33 -7.87 -12.09 11.83
C MET A 33 -6.50 -12.01 11.17
N VAL A 34 -5.78 -13.13 11.06
CA VAL A 34 -4.54 -13.22 10.26
C VAL A 34 -4.81 -12.95 8.78
N LEU A 35 -5.90 -13.51 8.24
CA LEU A 35 -6.33 -13.27 6.87
C LEU A 35 -6.62 -11.79 6.65
N ALA A 36 -7.39 -11.13 7.51
CA ALA A 36 -7.65 -9.69 7.42
C ALA A 36 -6.35 -8.86 7.45
N ALA A 37 -5.40 -9.23 8.32
CA ALA A 37 -4.13 -8.54 8.44
C ALA A 37 -3.19 -8.72 7.23
N LEU A 38 -3.36 -9.78 6.44
CA LEU A 38 -2.54 -10.02 5.26
C LEU A 38 -3.25 -9.63 3.96
N SER A 39 -4.53 -9.97 3.81
CA SER A 39 -5.27 -9.79 2.56
C SER A 39 -5.44 -8.33 2.20
N ILE A 40 -5.72 -7.45 3.19
CA ILE A 40 -5.93 -6.02 2.96
C ILE A 40 -4.75 -5.38 2.22
N PRO A 41 -3.52 -5.43 2.77
CA PRO A 41 -2.37 -4.81 2.11
C PRO A 41 -1.88 -5.60 0.89
N ILE A 42 -2.02 -6.93 0.85
CA ILE A 42 -1.64 -7.73 -0.34
C ILE A 42 -2.53 -7.38 -1.53
N LEU A 43 -3.85 -7.36 -1.35
CA LEU A 43 -4.80 -7.06 -2.42
C LEU A 43 -4.68 -5.60 -2.87
N PHE A 44 -4.48 -4.66 -1.95
CA PHE A 44 -4.18 -3.26 -2.30
C PHE A 44 -2.95 -3.16 -3.20
N ALA A 45 -1.84 -3.79 -2.81
CA ALA A 45 -0.59 -3.76 -3.55
C ALA A 45 -0.62 -4.57 -4.86
N TYR A 46 -1.60 -5.45 -5.07
CA TYR A 46 -1.85 -6.07 -6.37
C TYR A 46 -2.74 -5.21 -7.27
N ILE A 47 -3.86 -4.74 -6.75
CA ILE A 47 -4.91 -4.11 -7.53
C ILE A 47 -4.49 -2.71 -7.95
N ILE A 48 -4.09 -1.84 -7.01
CA ILE A 48 -3.83 -0.44 -7.32
C ILE A 48 -2.61 -0.28 -8.24
N PRO A 49 -1.43 -0.87 -7.95
CA PRO A 49 -0.30 -0.77 -8.87
C PRO A 49 -0.51 -1.60 -10.14
N GLY A 50 -1.28 -2.68 -10.10
CA GLY A 50 -1.65 -3.45 -11.29
C GLY A 50 -2.46 -2.61 -12.30
N ILE A 51 -3.48 -1.89 -11.82
CA ILE A 51 -4.25 -0.93 -12.63
C ILE A 51 -3.34 0.22 -13.07
N GLY A 52 -2.58 0.81 -12.16
CA GLY A 52 -1.70 1.95 -12.47
C GLY A 52 -0.65 1.64 -13.53
N THR A 53 -0.10 0.42 -13.54
CA THR A 53 0.90 -0.01 -14.53
C THR A 53 0.29 -0.44 -15.86
N ASN A 54 -0.71 -1.33 -15.82
CA ASN A 54 -1.19 -2.02 -17.02
C ASN A 54 -2.40 -1.34 -17.70
N VAL A 55 -3.21 -0.58 -16.95
CA VAL A 55 -4.39 0.11 -17.49
C VAL A 55 -4.11 1.59 -17.69
N LEU A 56 -3.61 2.26 -16.65
CA LEU A 56 -3.38 3.72 -16.69
C LEU A 56 -1.99 4.11 -17.19
N HIS A 57 -1.06 3.15 -17.27
CA HIS A 57 0.31 3.36 -17.75
C HIS A 57 1.08 4.46 -17.00
N LEU A 58 0.78 4.65 -15.71
CA LEU A 58 1.42 5.63 -14.83
C LEU A 58 2.78 5.16 -14.34
N TRP A 59 2.97 3.84 -14.24
CA TRP A 59 4.19 3.24 -13.71
C TRP A 59 4.68 2.08 -14.57
N GLU A 60 5.96 1.77 -14.44
CA GLU A 60 6.57 0.55 -14.94
C GLU A 60 7.68 0.08 -14.00
N PHE A 61 7.69 -1.22 -13.71
CA PHE A 61 8.80 -1.85 -13.00
C PHE A 61 9.85 -2.36 -13.98
N ASN A 62 11.11 -2.00 -13.78
CA ASN A 62 12.23 -2.50 -14.57
C ASN A 62 12.78 -3.80 -13.96
N THR A 63 12.12 -4.91 -14.26
CA THR A 63 12.50 -6.26 -13.80
C THR A 63 12.42 -7.26 -14.96
N ARG A 64 13.17 -8.36 -14.84
CA ARG A 64 13.24 -9.42 -15.85
C ARG A 64 11.90 -10.14 -16.04
N PHE A 65 11.16 -10.36 -14.95
CA PHE A 65 9.88 -11.05 -14.98
C PHE A 65 8.75 -10.06 -14.72
N ARG A 66 7.93 -9.85 -15.75
CA ARG A 66 6.82 -8.89 -15.72
C ARG A 66 5.56 -9.47 -16.33
N LEU A 67 4.42 -9.02 -15.83
CA LEU A 67 3.12 -9.18 -16.48
C LEU A 67 2.70 -7.81 -17.00
N GLY A 68 2.96 -7.55 -18.28
CA GLY A 68 2.89 -6.19 -18.84
C GLY A 68 3.97 -5.30 -18.24
N ARG A 69 3.57 -4.22 -17.58
CA ARG A 69 4.47 -3.27 -16.87
C ARG A 69 4.56 -3.56 -15.36
N PHE A 70 3.84 -4.58 -14.90
CA PHE A 70 3.73 -4.95 -13.49
C PHE A 70 4.73 -6.02 -13.06
N ARG A 71 5.14 -5.99 -11.78
CA ARG A 71 5.99 -7.01 -11.14
C ARG A 71 5.11 -8.04 -10.41
N PRO A 72 5.07 -9.33 -10.80
CA PRO A 72 4.15 -10.31 -10.21
C PRO A 72 4.30 -10.55 -8.71
N GLN A 73 5.50 -10.39 -8.13
CA GLN A 73 5.69 -10.55 -6.68
C GLN A 73 5.27 -9.32 -5.85
N HIS A 74 4.89 -8.21 -6.52
CA HIS A 74 4.76 -6.90 -5.87
C HIS A 74 3.79 -6.91 -4.69
N GLY A 75 2.60 -7.51 -4.83
CA GLY A 75 1.62 -7.55 -3.76
C GLY A 75 2.06 -8.36 -2.55
N LEU A 76 2.78 -9.46 -2.73
CA LEU A 76 3.34 -10.23 -1.61
C LEU A 76 4.46 -9.48 -0.89
N ILE A 77 5.36 -8.81 -1.63
CA ILE A 77 6.45 -8.02 -1.07
C ILE A 77 5.89 -6.87 -0.23
N PHE A 78 5.12 -5.98 -0.88
CA PHE A 78 4.62 -4.77 -0.24
C PHE A 78 3.56 -5.10 0.79
N GLY A 79 2.69 -6.06 0.51
CA GLY A 79 1.62 -6.47 1.41
C GLY A 79 2.16 -7.05 2.72
N SER A 80 3.13 -7.96 2.65
CA SER A 80 3.74 -8.56 3.85
C SER A 80 4.58 -7.54 4.63
N ALA A 81 5.37 -6.69 3.97
CA ALA A 81 6.12 -5.62 4.64
C ALA A 81 5.18 -4.62 5.35
N THR A 82 4.10 -4.22 4.69
CA THR A 82 3.09 -3.33 5.27
C THR A 82 2.40 -3.96 6.48
N SER A 83 2.10 -5.26 6.39
CA SER A 83 1.53 -6.02 7.50
C SER A 83 2.48 -6.11 8.70
N LEU A 84 3.80 -6.20 8.47
CA LEU A 84 4.81 -6.11 9.53
C LEU A 84 4.91 -4.70 10.13
N PHE A 85 4.80 -3.65 9.32
CA PHE A 85 4.70 -2.29 9.87
C PHE A 85 3.45 -2.14 10.76
N ALA A 86 2.32 -2.70 10.33
CA ALA A 86 1.10 -2.68 11.13
C ALA A 86 1.27 -3.40 12.47
N ILE A 87 1.84 -4.61 12.48
CA ILE A 87 2.02 -5.34 13.74
C ILE A 87 2.98 -4.63 14.70
N ALA A 88 4.04 -3.99 14.17
CA ALA A 88 5.01 -3.24 14.95
C ALA A 88 4.47 -1.91 15.48
N SER A 89 3.50 -1.31 14.79
CA SER A 89 3.01 0.04 15.10
C SER A 89 1.75 0.06 15.96
N ILE A 90 0.92 -0.98 15.85
CA ILE A 90 -0.39 -1.05 16.50
C ILE A 90 -0.29 -1.95 17.75
N PRO A 91 -0.62 -1.45 18.96
CA PRO A 91 -0.61 -2.25 20.17
C PRO A 91 -1.84 -3.16 20.26
N THR A 92 -1.76 -4.19 21.09
CA THR A 92 -2.92 -5.01 21.45
C THR A 92 -3.63 -4.28 22.58
N VAL A 93 -4.95 -4.10 22.45
CA VAL A 93 -5.75 -3.41 23.46
C VAL A 93 -7.01 -4.23 23.70
N GLU A 94 -7.35 -4.42 24.97
CA GLU A 94 -8.53 -5.21 25.39
C GLU A 94 -9.84 -4.51 24.98
N ASP A 95 -9.94 -3.20 25.20
CA ASP A 95 -11.12 -2.40 24.85
C ASP A 95 -10.80 -1.35 23.80
N ARG A 96 -11.41 -1.49 22.61
CA ARG A 96 -11.21 -0.56 21.50
C ARG A 96 -12.27 0.52 21.48
N THR A 97 -11.86 1.75 21.74
CA THR A 97 -12.67 2.95 21.51
C THR A 97 -12.44 3.52 20.11
N ILE A 98 -13.37 4.34 19.61
CA ILE A 98 -13.21 5.02 18.31
C ILE A 98 -11.94 5.89 18.27
N VAL A 99 -11.56 6.50 19.40
CA VAL A 99 -10.33 7.32 19.50
C VAL A 99 -9.09 6.45 19.28
N LEU A 100 -9.06 5.25 19.85
CA LEU A 100 -7.94 4.31 19.64
C LEU A 100 -7.91 3.79 18.19
N MET A 101 -9.08 3.55 17.56
CA MET A 101 -9.15 3.17 16.15
C MET A 101 -8.57 4.27 15.24
N LEU A 102 -8.94 5.53 15.49
CA LEU A 102 -8.43 6.69 14.75
C LEU A 102 -6.94 6.91 14.98
N ARG A 103 -6.46 6.72 16.22
CA ARG A 103 -5.03 6.75 16.56
C ARG A 103 -4.27 5.70 15.76
N ASP A 104 -4.74 4.46 15.74
CA ASP A 104 -4.06 3.35 15.05
C ASP A 104 -3.97 3.62 13.55
N GLY A 105 -5.05 4.15 12.96
CA GLY A 105 -5.04 4.67 11.60
C GLY A 105 -3.99 5.77 11.42
N PHE A 106 -3.99 6.81 12.25
CA PHE A 106 -3.05 7.92 12.13
C PHE A 106 -1.59 7.49 12.22
N VAL A 107 -1.27 6.62 13.19
CA VAL A 107 0.08 6.08 13.38
C VAL A 107 0.50 5.29 12.15
N LEU A 108 -0.32 4.32 11.71
CA LEU A 108 0.05 3.48 10.58
C LEU A 108 0.11 4.28 9.27
N GLY A 109 -0.81 5.23 9.08
CA GLY A 109 -0.77 6.17 7.96
C GLY A 109 0.54 6.95 7.91
N SER A 110 0.99 7.48 9.05
CA SER A 110 2.26 8.23 9.13
C SER A 110 3.47 7.34 8.80
N VAL A 111 3.51 6.13 9.35
CA VAL A 111 4.56 5.14 9.08
C VAL A 111 4.62 4.78 7.60
N LEU A 112 3.46 4.45 7.00
CA LEU A 112 3.43 4.04 5.59
C LEU A 112 3.67 5.20 4.63
N ALA A 113 3.20 6.41 4.93
CA ALA A 113 3.48 7.59 4.13
C ALA A 113 4.99 7.81 4.01
N PHE A 114 5.71 7.77 5.14
CA PHE A 114 7.15 8.01 5.18
C PHE A 114 7.95 6.89 4.49
N TRP A 115 7.75 5.63 4.91
CA TRP A 115 8.59 4.54 4.43
C TRP A 115 8.36 4.22 2.95
N ASN A 116 7.13 4.34 2.44
CA ASN A 116 6.88 4.11 1.03
C ASN A 116 7.34 5.29 0.17
N TRP A 117 7.22 6.54 0.64
CA TRP A 117 7.85 7.67 -0.06
C TRP A 117 9.37 7.48 -0.18
N TRP A 118 10.01 7.08 0.92
CA TRP A 118 11.45 6.81 0.92
C TRP A 118 11.82 5.67 -0.05
N TYR A 119 11.08 4.56 0.01
CA TYR A 119 11.28 3.43 -0.90
C TYR A 119 11.12 3.85 -2.37
N ASP A 120 10.04 4.56 -2.72
CA ASP A 120 9.76 4.96 -4.09
C ASP A 120 10.78 5.97 -4.61
N ARG A 121 11.20 6.93 -3.78
CA ARG A 121 12.32 7.82 -4.09
C ARG A 121 13.56 7.03 -4.49
N CYS A 122 13.99 6.06 -3.68
CA CYS A 122 15.17 5.25 -3.97
C CYS A 122 14.98 4.38 -5.22
N ALA A 123 13.79 3.78 -5.39
CA ALA A 123 13.48 2.92 -6.53
C ALA A 123 13.42 3.68 -7.85
N ILE A 124 12.89 4.91 -7.85
CA ILE A 124 12.87 5.81 -9.01
C ILE A 124 14.29 6.28 -9.35
N GLN A 125 15.06 6.69 -8.33
CA GLN A 125 16.43 7.19 -8.52
C GLN A 125 17.34 6.19 -9.22
N VAL A 126 17.15 4.88 -8.98
CA VAL A 126 17.95 3.82 -9.61
C VAL A 126 17.30 3.23 -10.87
N GLY A 127 16.18 3.80 -11.32
CA GLY A 127 15.45 3.36 -12.51
C GLY A 127 14.76 1.99 -12.36
N PHE A 128 14.54 1.52 -11.13
CA PHE A 128 13.78 0.30 -10.86
C PHE A 128 12.27 0.55 -11.05
N ILE A 129 11.78 1.71 -10.64
CA ILE A 129 10.45 2.22 -10.96
C ILE A 129 10.61 3.35 -11.96
N ARG A 130 9.87 3.29 -13.06
CA ARG A 130 9.69 4.42 -13.99
C ARG A 130 8.29 4.96 -13.79
N VAL A 131 8.19 6.27 -13.61
CA VAL A 131 6.92 6.98 -13.42
C VAL A 131 6.66 7.82 -14.67
N TYR A 132 5.42 7.87 -15.12
CA TYR A 132 5.01 8.59 -16.33
C TYR A 132 4.00 9.68 -16.00
N THR A 133 4.20 10.38 -14.89
CA THR A 133 3.34 11.50 -14.45
C THR A 133 3.86 12.83 -14.99
N ARG A 134 3.06 13.89 -14.84
CA ARG A 134 3.42 15.25 -15.22
C ARG A 134 4.74 15.71 -14.58
N LYS A 135 4.95 15.45 -13.29
CA LYS A 135 6.19 15.79 -12.58
C LYS A 135 7.43 15.16 -13.23
N GLN A 136 7.32 13.91 -13.69
CA GLN A 136 8.43 13.29 -14.42
C GLN A 136 8.65 13.94 -15.79
N TYR A 137 7.58 14.27 -16.51
CA TYR A 137 7.66 14.97 -17.79
C TYR A 137 8.31 16.37 -17.63
N GLU A 138 7.99 17.07 -16.54
CA GLU A 138 8.62 18.33 -16.13
C GLU A 138 10.04 18.16 -15.57
N GLN A 139 10.65 16.98 -15.71
CA GLN A 139 12.01 16.65 -15.27
C GLN A 139 12.27 16.86 -13.76
N ALA A 140 11.23 16.73 -12.93
CA ALA A 140 11.38 16.81 -11.48
C ALA A 140 12.27 15.68 -10.92
N GLY A 141 12.91 15.95 -9.79
CA GLY A 141 13.76 14.95 -9.12
C GLY A 141 12.96 13.77 -8.56
N ALA A 142 13.62 12.61 -8.40
CA ALA A 142 12.97 11.38 -7.90
C ALA A 142 12.22 11.54 -6.57
N ALA A 143 12.74 12.38 -5.67
CA ALA A 143 12.10 12.67 -4.39
C ALA A 143 10.79 13.46 -4.54
N GLU A 144 10.74 14.40 -5.48
CA GLU A 144 9.56 15.21 -5.78
C GLU A 144 8.50 14.39 -6.52
N VAL A 145 8.92 13.57 -7.48
CA VAL A 145 8.05 12.64 -8.19
C VAL A 145 7.39 11.65 -7.22
N ALA A 146 8.17 11.09 -6.28
CA ALA A 146 7.62 10.22 -5.23
C ALA A 146 6.69 11.00 -4.28
N ALA A 147 7.06 12.21 -3.88
CA ALA A 147 6.28 13.03 -2.95
C ALA A 147 4.91 13.46 -3.52
N ASP A 148 4.76 13.48 -4.84
CA ASP A 148 3.52 13.85 -5.52
C ASP A 148 2.37 12.89 -5.19
N TYR A 149 2.64 11.58 -5.13
CA TYR A 149 1.61 10.56 -4.91
C TYR A 149 1.80 9.73 -3.64
N ALA A 150 3.04 9.39 -3.27
CA ALA A 150 3.32 8.35 -2.28
C ALA A 150 2.79 8.71 -0.88
N PRO A 151 3.03 9.91 -0.32
CA PRO A 151 2.52 10.25 1.00
C PRO A 151 0.99 10.20 1.08
N ILE A 152 0.30 10.65 0.02
CA ILE A 152 -1.17 10.66 -0.01
C ILE A 152 -1.68 9.23 -0.13
N LEU A 153 -1.25 8.48 -1.15
CA LEU A 153 -1.73 7.12 -1.38
C LEU A 153 -1.39 6.19 -0.21
N PHE A 154 -0.13 6.13 0.21
CA PHE A 154 0.28 5.21 1.27
C PHE A 154 -0.15 5.70 2.66
N GLY A 155 -0.21 7.01 2.89
CA GLY A 155 -0.67 7.56 4.16
C GLY A 155 -2.16 7.32 4.41
N THR A 156 -3.00 7.63 3.42
CA THR A 156 -4.44 7.36 3.53
C THR A 156 -4.74 5.87 3.52
N PHE A 157 -4.00 5.06 2.75
CA PHE A 157 -4.09 3.60 2.83
C PHE A 157 -3.73 3.08 4.23
N GLY A 158 -2.61 3.53 4.80
CA GLY A 158 -2.20 3.14 6.15
C GLY A 158 -3.22 3.54 7.22
N PHE A 159 -3.84 4.71 7.06
CA PHE A 159 -4.94 5.14 7.91
C PHE A 159 -6.13 4.19 7.84
N CYS A 160 -6.63 3.92 6.64
CA CYS A 160 -7.76 3.02 6.43
C CYS A 160 -7.44 1.60 6.92
N TYR A 161 -6.22 1.10 6.66
CA TYR A 161 -5.81 -0.23 7.05
C TYR A 161 -5.68 -0.37 8.57
N GLY A 162 -5.06 0.60 9.25
CA GLY A 162 -4.94 0.60 10.71
C GLY A 162 -6.31 0.66 11.40
N ALA A 163 -7.19 1.53 10.92
CA ALA A 163 -8.57 1.60 11.40
C ALA A 163 -9.34 0.29 11.11
N SER A 164 -9.17 -0.29 9.92
CA SER A 164 -9.82 -1.56 9.53
C SER A 164 -9.42 -2.71 10.45
N LEU A 165 -8.14 -2.83 10.79
CA LEU A 165 -7.67 -3.83 11.74
C LEU A 165 -8.33 -3.66 13.11
N ALA A 166 -8.39 -2.41 13.59
CA ALA A 166 -9.00 -2.10 14.87
C ALA A 166 -10.53 -2.36 14.89
N ILE A 167 -11.22 -2.06 13.78
CA ILE A 167 -12.66 -2.35 13.61
C ILE A 167 -12.89 -3.87 13.59
N CYS A 168 -12.11 -4.63 12.81
CA CYS A 168 -12.21 -6.08 12.77
C CYS A 168 -11.90 -6.71 14.13
N GLU A 169 -10.86 -6.25 14.83
CA GLU A 169 -10.51 -6.76 16.16
C GLU A 169 -11.62 -6.48 17.17
N SER A 170 -12.17 -5.26 17.20
CA SER A 170 -13.30 -4.94 18.08
C SER A 170 -14.54 -5.78 17.74
N ALA A 171 -14.95 -5.84 16.48
CA ALA A 171 -16.13 -6.58 16.08
C ALA A 171 -16.00 -8.10 16.36
N MET A 172 -14.86 -8.71 16.06
CA MET A 172 -14.68 -10.15 16.14
C MET A 172 -14.21 -10.63 17.51
N MET A 173 -13.22 -9.96 18.09
CA MET A 173 -12.55 -10.43 19.31
C MET A 173 -13.22 -9.88 20.58
N GLN A 174 -13.68 -8.62 20.55
CA GLN A 174 -14.33 -7.99 21.70
C GLN A 174 -15.84 -8.30 21.74
N TYR A 175 -16.55 -8.11 20.62
CA TYR A 175 -18.00 -8.30 20.56
C TYR A 175 -18.46 -9.67 20.05
N GLY A 176 -17.55 -10.49 19.52
CA GLY A 176 -17.87 -11.84 19.05
C GLY A 176 -18.75 -11.92 17.80
N TRP A 177 -18.82 -10.84 16.99
CA TRP A 177 -19.68 -10.73 15.81
C TRP A 177 -19.17 -11.50 14.58
N TRP A 178 -18.76 -12.75 14.77
CA TRP A 178 -18.15 -13.57 13.72
C TRP A 178 -19.04 -13.80 12.49
N SER A 179 -20.37 -13.71 12.62
CA SER A 179 -21.30 -13.76 11.48
C SER A 179 -21.11 -12.59 10.51
N ALA A 180 -20.61 -11.44 10.99
CA ALA A 180 -20.35 -10.26 10.19
C ALA A 180 -18.92 -10.21 9.63
N TYR A 181 -18.09 -11.24 9.84
CA TYR A 181 -16.67 -11.22 9.44
C TYR A 181 -16.47 -10.89 7.96
N TRP A 182 -17.12 -11.65 7.07
CA TRP A 182 -16.97 -11.48 5.62
C TRP A 182 -17.46 -10.12 5.11
N PRO A 183 -18.68 -9.65 5.43
CA PRO A 183 -19.11 -8.32 5.00
C PRO A 183 -18.22 -7.20 5.58
N MET A 184 -17.71 -7.36 6.81
CA MET A 184 -16.79 -6.39 7.42
C MET A 184 -15.45 -6.35 6.67
N LEU A 185 -14.84 -7.52 6.40
CA LEU A 185 -13.58 -7.61 5.67
C LEU A 185 -13.71 -7.01 4.26
N ILE A 186 -14.79 -7.33 3.54
CA ILE A 186 -15.04 -6.79 2.20
C ILE A 186 -15.18 -5.27 2.27
N SER A 187 -15.95 -4.75 3.23
CA SER A 187 -16.13 -3.30 3.41
C SER A 187 -14.81 -2.59 3.71
N CYS A 188 -13.99 -3.15 4.61
CA CYS A 188 -12.65 -2.66 4.93
C CYS A 188 -11.73 -2.68 3.69
N GLN A 189 -11.77 -3.76 2.91
CA GLN A 189 -10.99 -3.90 1.69
C GLN A 189 -11.39 -2.84 0.64
N VAL A 190 -12.70 -2.65 0.42
CA VAL A 190 -13.22 -1.65 -0.51
C VAL A 190 -12.84 -0.24 -0.08
N ALA A 191 -12.92 0.06 1.23
CA ALA A 191 -12.48 1.33 1.79
C ALA A 191 -10.98 1.55 1.55
N CYS A 192 -10.14 0.54 1.83
CA CYS A 192 -8.70 0.60 1.60
C CYS A 192 -8.29 0.70 0.13
N LEU A 193 -9.12 0.22 -0.81
CA LEU A 193 -8.87 0.39 -2.25
C LEU A 193 -9.34 1.76 -2.75
N SER A 194 -10.51 2.22 -2.30
CA SER A 194 -11.18 3.40 -2.86
C SER A 194 -10.68 4.70 -2.24
N ILE A 195 -10.60 4.78 -0.90
CA ILE A 195 -10.29 6.03 -0.19
C ILE A 195 -8.91 6.59 -0.60
N PRO A 196 -7.84 5.79 -0.71
CA PRO A 196 -6.55 6.35 -1.09
C PRO A 196 -6.54 6.94 -2.49
N VAL A 197 -7.12 6.22 -3.45
CA VAL A 197 -7.21 6.67 -4.85
C VAL A 197 -8.05 7.95 -4.95
N LEU A 198 -9.22 7.98 -4.31
CA LEU A 198 -10.07 9.17 -4.29
C LEU A 198 -9.34 10.34 -3.64
N SER A 199 -8.65 10.12 -2.53
CA SER A 199 -7.86 11.17 -1.85
C SER A 199 -6.78 11.74 -2.76
N TYR A 200 -6.03 10.88 -3.47
CA TYR A 200 -5.02 11.32 -4.43
C TYR A 200 -5.65 12.10 -5.59
N VAL A 201 -6.73 11.60 -6.18
CA VAL A 201 -7.42 12.27 -7.29
C VAL A 201 -7.94 13.64 -6.86
N SER A 202 -8.61 13.73 -5.72
CA SER A 202 -9.16 14.98 -5.20
C SER A 202 -8.07 16.00 -4.91
N ILE A 203 -6.99 15.59 -4.26
CA ILE A 203 -5.87 16.49 -3.94
C ILE A 203 -5.12 16.90 -5.22
N SER A 204 -4.88 15.98 -6.15
CA SER A 204 -4.27 16.31 -7.44
C SER A 204 -5.12 17.34 -8.19
N TYR A 205 -6.43 17.10 -8.29
CA TYR A 205 -7.34 18.01 -9.00
C TYR A 205 -7.35 19.40 -8.37
N TRP A 206 -7.36 19.48 -7.04
CA TRP A 206 -7.28 20.75 -6.33
C TRP A 206 -5.95 21.49 -6.56
N ARG A 207 -4.83 20.77 -6.67
CA ARG A 207 -3.49 21.35 -6.86
C ARG A 207 -3.20 21.77 -8.30
N THR A 208 -3.66 21.00 -9.29
CA THR A 208 -3.19 21.12 -10.68
C THR A 208 -4.31 21.28 -11.71
N GLY A 209 -5.58 21.12 -11.31
CA GLY A 209 -6.72 21.05 -12.22
C GLY A 209 -6.86 19.72 -12.97
N GLU A 210 -6.02 18.73 -12.68
CA GLU A 210 -6.03 17.40 -13.30
C GLU A 210 -6.08 16.27 -12.25
N SER A 211 -6.66 15.12 -12.61
CA SER A 211 -6.85 13.99 -11.68
C SER A 211 -5.58 13.28 -11.23
N GLY A 212 -4.42 13.55 -11.85
CA GLY A 212 -3.17 12.82 -11.61
C GLY A 212 -3.12 11.43 -12.24
N LEU A 213 -4.22 10.96 -12.86
CA LEU A 213 -4.32 9.64 -13.48
C LEU A 213 -4.00 9.63 -14.98
N ARG A 214 -3.46 10.74 -15.51
CA ARG A 214 -3.03 10.85 -16.90
C ARG A 214 -1.56 10.45 -17.03
N SER A 215 -1.29 9.51 -17.94
CA SER A 215 0.09 9.15 -18.32
C SER A 215 0.64 10.08 -19.38
N PHE A 216 1.90 10.46 -19.22
CA PHE A 216 2.70 11.28 -20.15
C PHE A 216 3.75 10.44 -20.89
N GLY A 217 3.71 9.10 -20.78
CA GLY A 217 4.77 8.22 -21.28
C GLY A 217 5.05 8.32 -22.78
N ARG A 218 4.04 8.58 -23.63
CA ARG A 218 4.27 8.79 -25.08
C ARG A 218 5.05 10.08 -25.37
N MET A 219 4.79 11.15 -24.62
CA MET A 219 5.46 12.45 -24.78
C MET A 219 6.90 12.44 -24.23
N ILE A 220 7.22 11.52 -23.31
CA ILE A 220 8.57 11.36 -22.74
C ILE A 220 9.51 10.58 -23.69
N HIS A 221 8.97 9.74 -24.58
CA HIS A 221 9.76 8.96 -25.53
C HIS A 221 10.02 9.67 -26.88
N GLU A 222 9.37 10.81 -27.13
CA GLU A 222 9.50 11.62 -28.36
C GLU A 222 10.48 12.80 -28.21
N THR A 223 11.01 13.03 -27.00
CA THR A 223 12.06 14.01 -26.67
C THR A 223 13.39 13.33 -26.43
#